data_AF-K7G7R5-F1
#
_entry.id   AF-K7G7R5-F1
#
_cell.length_a   1.000
_cell.length_b   1.000
_cell.length_c   1.000
_cell.angle_alpha   90.00
_cell.angle_beta   90.00
_cell.angle_gamma   90.00
#
_symmetry.space_group_name_H-M   'P 1'
#
loop_
_entity.id
_entity.type
_entity.pdbx_description
1 polymer ?
#
loop_
_entity_poly.entity_id
_entity_poly.type
_entity_poly.pdbx_seq_one_letter_code
_entity_poly.pdbx_strand_id
1 'polypeptide(L)'
;MVAEKWESIFCDTVELFQKSNRKVKMYPFTSSSLKEDFQKTSRVSERYLTTSLVLVITLAILFCSMQDCVRSKPWLGLLGLLTVSLATLTAAGIINLTGGKYNSTFLGIPFIMLGHGLYGTFEMLSSWRKTREDQHVKERTAAVFADSMLSFSLTTAMYLVTFGIGASPFTNIEAARIFCCNSCIAIFFNYLYVLSFYGSSLVFTGYIENNYQHSIFCRKVPKPEVLQEKPAWYRFLLTAKFSEDTTDSEETNTYESHLLVCFLKRYYCDWITNTYVKPFVVLFYLVYISFALMGYLQVNEGSDLSNIVATATRTIEYTTAQQKYFSNYSPVIGFYIYESIEYWNTSVQEDVLEYTKGFVRISWFESYLNYLRKLNISTGLPKKNFTDMLRNSFLKAPQYAHFSEDIIFSKKYNNEVDVVASRMFLVAKTMETKREELYDLLETLRKLSLTSKVKFIVFNPSFVYMDRYASSVGAPLQNSCISASFLL
;
A
#
# COMPACT_ATOMS: atom_id res chain seq x y z
N MET A 1 0.06 -26.22 -9.06
CA MET A 1 1.32 -26.93 -9.39
C MET A 1 1.44 -27.38 -10.85
N VAL A 2 0.64 -28.33 -11.39
CA VAL A 2 0.81 -28.74 -12.81
C VAL A 2 0.44 -27.62 -13.80
N ALA A 3 -0.71 -26.96 -13.60
CA ALA A 3 -1.15 -25.85 -14.44
C ALA A 3 -0.16 -24.67 -14.40
N GLU A 4 0.27 -24.24 -13.21
CA GLU A 4 1.27 -23.18 -13.04
C GLU A 4 2.59 -23.51 -13.77
N LYS A 5 3.05 -24.77 -13.69
CA LYS A 5 4.27 -25.20 -14.39
C LYS A 5 4.09 -25.17 -15.91
N TRP A 6 2.93 -25.57 -16.40
CA TRP A 6 2.62 -25.48 -17.83
C TRP A 6 2.57 -24.02 -18.31
N GLU A 7 1.93 -23.13 -17.54
CA GLU A 7 1.86 -21.68 -17.83
C GLU A 7 3.26 -21.05 -17.90
N SER A 8 4.14 -21.39 -16.96
CA SER A 8 5.54 -20.93 -16.97
C SER A 8 6.28 -21.41 -18.22
N ILE A 9 6.18 -22.70 -18.57
CA ILE A 9 6.83 -23.26 -19.77
C ILE A 9 6.27 -22.61 -21.05
N PHE A 10 4.96 -22.35 -21.09
CA PHE A 10 4.32 -21.67 -22.20
C PHE A 10 4.90 -20.27 -22.41
N CYS A 11 4.98 -19.46 -21.35
CA CYS A 11 5.57 -18.12 -21.41
C CYS A 11 7.02 -18.16 -21.88
N ASP A 12 7.83 -19.08 -21.35
CA ASP A 12 9.24 -19.24 -21.74
C ASP A 12 9.39 -19.65 -23.21
N THR A 13 8.51 -20.53 -23.69
CA THR A 13 8.51 -20.98 -25.10
C THR A 13 8.16 -19.83 -26.05
N VAL A 14 7.15 -19.02 -25.70
CA VAL A 14 6.77 -17.84 -26.48
C VAL A 14 7.91 -16.82 -26.54
N GLU A 15 8.60 -16.59 -25.42
CA GLU A 15 9.77 -15.71 -25.40
C GLU A 15 10.92 -16.23 -26.27
N LEU A 16 11.21 -17.54 -26.23
CA LEU A 16 12.23 -18.16 -27.09
C LEU A 16 11.88 -18.05 -28.57
N PHE A 17 10.61 -18.26 -28.91
CA PHE A 17 10.12 -18.09 -30.27
C PHE A 17 10.27 -16.64 -30.75
N GLN A 18 9.93 -15.66 -29.89
CA GLN A 18 10.07 -14.24 -30.21
C GLN A 18 11.54 -13.81 -30.36
N LYS A 19 12.45 -14.35 -29.53
CA LYS A 19 13.90 -14.11 -29.68
C LYS A 19 14.41 -14.60 -31.05
N SER A 20 13.88 -15.72 -31.52
CA SER A 20 14.21 -16.29 -32.83
C SER A 20 13.57 -15.51 -34.00
N ASN A 21 12.40 -14.91 -33.78
CA ASN A 21 11.61 -14.23 -34.81
C ASN A 21 11.36 -12.74 -34.50
N ARG A 22 12.39 -11.90 -34.68
CA ARG A 22 12.33 -10.45 -34.37
C ARG A 22 11.25 -9.66 -35.13
N LYS A 23 10.69 -10.19 -36.21
CA LYS A 23 9.62 -9.54 -37.00
C LYS A 23 8.25 -9.64 -36.33
N VAL A 24 8.06 -10.54 -35.37
CA VAL A 24 6.78 -10.77 -34.70
C VAL A 24 6.92 -10.44 -33.22
N LYS A 25 6.06 -9.55 -32.72
CA LYS A 25 5.99 -9.25 -31.29
C LYS A 25 4.82 -10.02 -30.68
N MET A 26 5.11 -10.84 -29.67
CA MET A 26 4.11 -11.62 -28.94
C MET A 26 4.01 -11.09 -27.51
N TYR A 27 2.83 -11.23 -26.92
CA TYR A 27 2.53 -10.75 -25.57
C TYR A 27 1.91 -11.91 -24.79
N PRO A 28 2.74 -12.78 -24.16
CA PRO A 28 2.21 -13.89 -23.37
C PRO A 28 1.58 -13.38 -22.07
N PHE A 29 0.39 -13.87 -21.75
CA PHE A 29 -0.28 -13.63 -20.48
C PHE A 29 -1.01 -14.89 -20.01
N THR A 30 -0.87 -15.21 -18.73
CA THR A 30 -1.43 -16.39 -18.08
C THR A 30 -2.06 -16.01 -16.74
N SER A 31 -2.84 -16.92 -16.14
CA SER A 31 -3.43 -16.73 -14.81
C SER A 31 -2.41 -16.42 -13.73
N SER A 32 -1.21 -17.02 -13.80
CA SER A 32 -0.12 -16.82 -12.86
C SER A 32 0.74 -15.57 -13.14
N SER A 33 0.68 -15.00 -14.35
CA SER A 33 1.56 -13.88 -14.76
C SER A 33 1.48 -12.68 -13.82
N LEU A 34 0.27 -12.28 -13.41
CA LEU A 34 0.09 -11.15 -12.48
C LEU A 34 0.74 -11.42 -11.12
N LYS A 35 0.57 -12.65 -10.58
CA LYS A 35 1.17 -13.07 -9.29
C LYS A 35 2.69 -13.08 -9.37
N GLU A 36 3.26 -13.59 -10.47
CA GLU A 36 4.71 -13.58 -10.69
C GLU A 36 5.26 -12.15 -10.80
N ASP A 37 4.56 -11.27 -11.51
CA ASP A 37 4.96 -9.88 -11.68
C ASP A 37 4.95 -9.11 -10.35
N PHE A 38 3.99 -9.40 -9.45
CA PHE A 38 4.01 -8.89 -8.07
C PHE A 38 5.22 -9.38 -7.28
N GLN A 39 5.55 -10.66 -7.36
CA GLN A 39 6.72 -11.23 -6.68
C GLN A 39 8.03 -10.66 -7.24
N LYS A 40 8.10 -10.48 -8.57
CA LYS A 40 9.23 -9.84 -9.25
C LYS A 40 9.40 -8.39 -8.78
N THR A 41 8.31 -7.64 -8.68
CA THR A 41 8.32 -6.26 -8.16
C THR A 41 8.87 -6.21 -6.74
N SER A 42 8.43 -7.11 -5.86
CA SER A 42 8.94 -7.24 -4.48
C SER A 42 10.46 -7.49 -4.44
N ARG A 43 10.98 -8.40 -5.28
CA ARG A 43 12.43 -8.68 -5.38
C ARG A 43 13.23 -7.49 -5.91
N VAL A 44 12.69 -6.76 -6.88
CA VAL A 44 13.36 -5.54 -7.40
C VAL A 44 13.44 -4.47 -6.32
N SER A 45 12.39 -4.30 -5.52
CA SER A 45 12.34 -3.33 -4.42
C SER A 45 13.34 -3.64 -3.30
N GLU A 46 13.75 -4.90 -3.11
CA GLU A 46 14.72 -5.30 -2.09
C GLU A 46 16.07 -4.58 -2.23
N ARG A 47 16.55 -4.40 -3.47
CA ARG A 47 17.79 -3.65 -3.74
C ARG A 47 17.67 -2.18 -3.32
N TYR A 48 16.53 -1.55 -3.62
CA TYR A 48 16.32 -0.15 -3.25
C TYR A 48 16.17 0.00 -1.73
N LEU A 49 15.45 -0.92 -1.09
CA LEU A 49 15.31 -0.96 0.37
C LEU A 49 16.67 -1.08 1.07
N THR A 50 17.53 -1.98 0.61
CA THR A 50 18.89 -2.15 1.17
C THR A 50 19.75 -0.89 0.96
N THR A 51 19.72 -0.28 -0.23
CA THR A 51 20.45 0.99 -0.45
C THR A 51 19.96 2.13 0.42
N SER A 52 18.64 2.26 0.61
CA SER A 52 18.05 3.28 1.47
C SER A 52 18.42 3.05 2.95
N LEU A 53 18.42 1.80 3.40
CA LEU A 53 18.81 1.44 4.77
C LEU A 53 20.28 1.77 5.05
N VAL A 54 21.19 1.48 4.12
CA VAL A 54 22.61 1.87 4.24
C VAL A 54 22.73 3.40 4.32
N LEU A 55 22.02 4.13 3.47
CA LEU A 55 22.02 5.59 3.49
C LEU A 55 21.54 6.13 4.84
N VAL A 56 20.43 5.60 5.37
CA VAL A 56 19.88 6.01 6.68
C VAL A 56 20.87 5.71 7.82
N ILE A 57 21.53 4.55 7.81
CA ILE A 57 22.59 4.23 8.80
C ILE A 57 23.71 5.26 8.74
N THR A 58 24.22 5.56 7.53
CA THR A 58 25.32 6.52 7.37
C THR A 58 24.92 7.91 7.83
N LEU A 59 23.72 8.39 7.46
CA LEU A 59 23.20 9.68 7.89
C LEU A 59 22.96 9.75 9.40
N ALA A 60 22.45 8.68 10.01
CA ALA A 60 22.24 8.64 11.45
C ALA A 60 23.56 8.76 12.23
N ILE A 61 24.60 8.04 11.80
CA ILE A 61 25.94 8.16 12.40
C ILE A 61 26.50 9.57 12.21
N LEU A 62 26.37 10.14 11.02
CA LEU A 62 26.86 11.48 10.71
C LEU A 62 26.15 12.56 11.54
N PHE A 63 24.82 12.54 11.65
CA PHE A 63 24.06 13.52 12.44
C PHE A 63 24.22 13.35 13.96
N CYS A 64 24.49 12.13 14.42
CA CYS A 64 24.84 11.88 15.81
C CYS A 64 26.30 12.24 16.14
N SER A 65 27.16 12.44 15.14
CA SER A 65 28.55 12.82 15.33
C SER A 65 28.70 14.33 15.53
N MET A 66 29.59 14.72 16.42
CA MET A 66 29.97 16.11 16.70
C MET A 66 31.48 16.29 16.52
N GLN A 67 31.94 17.54 16.37
CA GLN A 67 33.37 17.87 16.38
C GLN A 67 34.01 17.55 17.74
N ASP A 68 33.28 17.74 18.84
CA ASP A 68 33.74 17.37 20.18
C ASP A 68 33.62 15.85 20.40
N CYS A 69 34.76 15.18 20.62
CA CYS A 69 34.84 13.72 20.71
C CYS A 69 34.16 13.12 21.96
N VAL A 70 33.86 13.94 22.97
CA VAL A 70 33.13 13.58 24.20
C VAL A 70 31.62 13.76 24.02
N ARG A 71 31.18 14.80 23.29
CA ARG A 71 29.76 15.07 23.03
C ARG A 71 29.21 14.32 21.82
N SER A 72 30.08 13.84 20.94
CA SER A 72 29.71 13.00 19.80
C SER A 72 29.01 11.73 20.29
N LYS A 73 27.90 11.27 19.68
CA LYS A 73 27.18 10.07 20.14
C LYS A 73 26.81 9.12 18.99
N PRO A 74 27.77 8.69 18.15
CA PRO A 74 27.48 7.86 16.98
C PRO A 74 26.85 6.51 17.33
N TRP A 75 27.27 5.90 18.46
CA TRP A 75 26.66 4.66 18.97
C TRP A 75 25.20 4.83 19.34
N LEU A 76 24.81 6.00 19.86
CA LEU A 76 23.41 6.26 20.21
C LEU A 76 22.53 6.33 18.95
N GLY A 77 23.03 6.88 17.84
CA GLY A 77 22.34 6.84 16.55
C GLY A 77 22.13 5.41 16.04
N LEU A 78 23.16 4.55 16.17
CA LEU A 78 23.05 3.13 15.80
C LEU A 78 22.05 2.38 16.71
N LEU A 79 22.08 2.64 18.01
CA LEU A 79 21.14 2.06 18.97
C LEU A 79 19.71 2.56 18.71
N GLY A 80 19.53 3.81 18.27
CA GLY A 80 18.25 4.33 17.77
C GLY A 80 17.71 3.50 16.61
N LEU A 81 18.52 3.23 15.59
CA LEU A 81 18.12 2.37 14.47
C LEU A 81 17.81 0.93 14.91
N LEU A 82 18.57 0.41 15.87
CA LEU A 82 18.31 -0.91 16.45
C LEU A 82 16.96 -0.94 17.18
N THR A 83 16.60 0.13 17.92
CA THR A 83 15.30 0.22 18.61
C THR A 83 14.13 0.12 17.63
N VAL A 84 14.20 0.86 16.52
CA VAL A 84 13.17 0.88 15.46
C VAL A 84 13.08 -0.48 14.76
N SER A 85 14.23 -1.10 14.50
CA SER A 85 14.31 -2.42 13.87
C SER A 85 13.70 -3.51 14.75
N LEU A 86 13.98 -3.48 16.06
CA LEU A 86 13.40 -4.39 17.04
C LEU A 86 11.89 -4.24 17.13
N ALA A 87 11.36 -3.00 17.14
CA ALA A 87 9.92 -2.75 17.16
C ALA A 87 9.21 -3.27 15.90
N THR A 88 9.85 -3.13 14.74
CA THR A 88 9.32 -3.66 13.48
C THR A 88 9.34 -5.19 13.47
N LEU A 89 10.40 -5.79 14.00
CA LEU A 89 10.54 -7.24 14.11
C LEU A 89 9.51 -7.84 15.08
N THR A 90 9.24 -7.19 16.22
CA THR A 90 8.20 -7.66 17.15
C THR A 90 6.81 -7.57 16.56
N ALA A 91 6.48 -6.49 15.86
CA ALA A 91 5.19 -6.37 15.16
C ALA A 91 5.02 -7.46 14.08
N ALA A 92 6.05 -7.69 13.26
CA ALA A 92 6.06 -8.77 12.28
C ALA A 92 5.93 -10.16 12.94
N GLY A 93 6.60 -10.38 14.08
CA GLY A 93 6.48 -11.60 14.87
C GLY A 93 5.05 -11.86 15.36
N ILE A 94 4.39 -10.84 15.91
CA ILE A 94 3.00 -10.92 16.40
C ILE A 94 2.04 -11.26 15.26
N ILE A 95 2.19 -10.64 14.09
CA ILE A 95 1.34 -10.93 12.93
C ILE A 95 1.58 -12.35 12.41
N ASN A 96 2.83 -12.79 12.34
CA ASN A 96 3.15 -14.15 11.90
C ASN A 96 2.59 -15.20 12.88
N LEU A 97 2.65 -14.94 14.19
CA LEU A 97 2.09 -15.83 15.22
C LEU A 97 0.56 -15.91 15.19
N THR A 98 -0.12 -14.85 14.78
CA THR A 98 -1.58 -14.82 14.64
C THR A 98 -2.06 -15.41 13.30
N GLY A 99 -1.16 -15.99 12.50
CA GLY A 99 -1.49 -16.61 11.20
C GLY A 99 -1.61 -15.61 10.05
N GLY A 100 -1.08 -14.39 10.22
CA GLY A 100 -1.02 -13.39 9.17
C GLY A 100 -0.21 -13.86 7.96
N LYS A 101 -0.68 -13.53 6.75
CA LYS A 101 0.01 -13.83 5.49
C LYS A 101 0.86 -12.64 5.08
N TYR A 102 2.02 -12.91 4.48
CA TYR A 102 2.86 -11.87 3.91
C TYR A 102 2.10 -11.08 2.84
N ASN A 103 2.22 -9.75 2.90
CA ASN A 103 1.67 -8.82 1.93
C ASN A 103 2.78 -7.90 1.43
N SER A 104 2.80 -7.59 0.13
CA SER A 104 3.80 -6.70 -0.47
C SER A 104 3.78 -5.29 0.11
N THR A 105 2.65 -4.85 0.67
CA THR A 105 2.53 -3.56 1.39
C THR A 105 3.46 -3.48 2.61
N PHE A 106 3.87 -4.61 3.19
CA PHE A 106 4.79 -4.63 4.33
C PHE A 106 6.17 -4.06 4.02
N LEU A 107 6.56 -3.99 2.74
CA LEU A 107 7.79 -3.32 2.32
C LEU A 107 7.79 -1.82 2.67
N GLY A 108 6.62 -1.19 2.84
CA GLY A 108 6.49 0.21 3.24
C GLY A 108 6.68 0.47 4.74
N ILE A 109 6.49 -0.54 5.60
CA ILE A 109 6.46 -0.38 7.06
C ILE A 109 7.80 0.09 7.63
N PRO A 110 8.96 -0.47 7.22
CA PRO A 110 10.26 0.01 7.69
C PRO A 110 10.46 1.51 7.46
N PHE A 111 9.96 2.07 6.35
CA PHE A 111 10.12 3.50 6.06
C PHE A 111 9.29 4.38 6.99
N ILE A 112 8.05 3.98 7.29
CA ILE A 112 7.21 4.67 8.28
C ILE A 112 7.86 4.62 9.66
N MET A 113 8.34 3.43 10.04
CA MET A 113 9.00 3.21 11.33
C MET A 113 10.30 3.99 11.45
N LEU A 114 11.11 4.07 10.39
CA LEU A 114 12.31 4.90 10.37
C LEU A 114 11.95 6.38 10.54
N GLY A 115 10.92 6.90 9.85
CA GLY A 115 10.49 8.29 10.00
C GLY A 115 10.01 8.62 11.42
N HIS A 116 8.99 7.91 11.90
CA HIS A 116 8.41 8.16 13.22
C HIS A 116 9.37 7.79 14.37
N GLY A 117 10.03 6.64 14.28
CA GLY A 117 10.90 6.14 15.33
C GLY A 117 12.17 6.97 15.49
N LEU A 118 12.81 7.36 14.39
CA LEU A 118 14.01 8.19 14.47
C LEU A 118 13.71 9.59 14.97
N TYR A 119 12.57 10.18 14.61
CA TYR A 119 12.13 11.48 15.14
C TYR A 119 12.21 11.52 16.68
N GLY A 120 11.63 10.53 17.37
CA GLY A 120 11.70 10.45 18.84
C GLY A 120 13.12 10.33 19.37
N THR A 121 13.94 9.45 18.77
CA THR A 121 15.33 9.24 19.23
C THR A 121 16.22 10.47 19.02
N PHE A 122 16.07 11.18 17.91
CA PHE A 122 16.82 12.39 17.61
C PHE A 122 16.36 13.58 18.44
N GLU A 123 15.07 13.70 18.73
CA GLU A 123 14.55 14.76 19.59
C GLU A 123 15.09 14.62 21.02
N MET A 124 15.07 13.41 21.58
CA MET A 124 15.70 13.14 22.88
C MET A 124 17.20 13.44 22.88
N LEU A 125 17.92 13.12 21.80
CA LEU A 125 19.35 13.46 21.68
C LEU A 125 19.58 14.97 21.55
N SER A 126 18.70 15.67 20.82
CA SER A 126 18.72 17.13 20.68
C SER A 126 18.54 17.80 22.04
N SER A 127 17.53 17.38 22.81
CA SER A 127 17.31 17.87 24.17
C SER A 127 18.49 17.52 25.10
N TRP A 128 19.05 16.30 24.99
CA TRP A 128 20.24 15.92 25.76
C TRP A 128 21.43 16.86 25.51
N ARG A 129 21.65 17.27 24.25
CA ARG A 129 22.73 18.19 23.88
C ARG A 129 22.54 19.61 24.45
N LYS A 130 21.31 20.01 24.81
CA LYS A 130 21.00 21.29 25.48
C LYS A 130 21.31 21.26 26.98
N THR A 131 21.33 20.09 27.61
CA THR A 131 21.64 19.96 29.04
C THR A 131 23.10 20.28 29.34
N ARG A 132 23.38 20.79 30.54
CA ARG A 132 24.75 21.12 30.98
C ARG A 132 25.50 19.85 31.36
N GLU A 133 26.82 19.84 31.13
CA GLU A 133 27.66 18.64 31.30
C GLU A 133 28.01 18.33 32.77
N ASP A 134 28.02 19.37 33.60
CA ASP A 134 28.30 19.35 35.04
C ASP A 134 27.15 18.76 35.87
N GLN A 135 25.94 18.68 35.30
CA GLN A 135 24.77 18.12 35.97
C GLN A 135 24.84 16.59 36.07
N HIS A 136 24.34 16.06 37.19
CA HIS A 136 24.26 14.62 37.39
C HIS A 136 23.39 13.95 36.30
N VAL A 137 23.83 12.79 35.79
CA VAL A 137 23.17 12.06 34.69
C VAL A 137 21.68 11.86 34.92
N LYS A 138 21.26 11.62 36.17
CA LYS A 138 19.85 11.49 36.57
C LYS A 138 19.04 12.76 36.27
N GLU A 139 19.56 13.93 36.60
CA GLU A 139 18.88 15.21 36.41
C GLU A 139 18.79 15.56 34.92
N ARG A 140 19.90 15.36 34.19
CA ARG A 140 19.92 15.52 32.73
C ARG A 140 18.90 14.62 32.04
N THR A 141 18.82 13.36 32.45
CA THR A 141 17.84 12.41 31.92
C THR A 141 16.41 12.87 32.22
N ALA A 142 16.13 13.29 33.45
CA ALA A 142 14.80 13.80 33.82
C ALA A 142 14.40 15.02 32.98
N ALA A 143 15.33 15.95 32.75
CA ALA A 143 15.10 17.12 31.91
C ALA A 143 14.79 16.74 30.45
N VAL A 144 15.54 15.80 29.86
CA VAL A 144 15.31 15.33 28.49
C VAL A 144 13.95 14.63 28.34
N PHE A 145 13.58 13.80 29.31
CA PHE A 145 12.27 13.15 29.28
C PHE A 145 11.14 14.16 29.44
N ALA A 146 11.29 15.17 30.30
CA ALA A 146 10.29 16.21 30.47
C ALA A 146 10.09 17.06 29.20
N ASP A 147 11.17 17.37 28.48
CA ASP A 147 11.16 18.22 27.28
C ASP A 147 10.67 17.45 26.03
N SER A 148 11.21 16.26 25.77
CA SER A 148 10.98 15.55 24.50
C SER A 148 9.85 14.52 24.54
N MET A 149 9.61 13.87 25.69
CA MET A 149 8.71 12.70 25.74
C MET A 149 7.23 13.09 25.59
N LEU A 150 6.82 14.27 26.06
CA LEU A 150 5.43 14.73 25.92
C LEU A 150 5.05 14.90 24.45
N SER A 151 5.86 15.62 23.69
CA SER A 151 5.68 15.82 22.24
C SER A 151 5.71 14.49 21.48
N PHE A 152 6.65 13.60 21.83
CA PHE A 152 6.73 12.29 21.20
C PHE A 152 5.50 11.42 21.51
N SER A 153 4.99 11.45 22.74
CA SER A 153 3.78 10.73 23.15
C SER A 153 2.55 11.22 22.38
N LEU A 154 2.41 12.54 22.22
CA LEU A 154 1.31 13.14 21.46
C LEU A 154 1.36 12.70 19.98
N THR A 155 2.54 12.77 19.35
CA THR A 155 2.70 12.31 17.97
C THR A 155 2.44 10.81 17.84
N THR A 156 2.92 9.99 18.78
CA THR A 156 2.66 8.54 18.80
C THR A 156 1.16 8.27 18.91
N ALA A 157 0.45 8.95 19.81
CA ALA A 157 -0.99 8.80 19.99
C ALA A 157 -1.75 9.16 18.70
N MET A 158 -1.36 10.25 18.02
CA MET A 158 -1.90 10.62 16.71
C MET A 158 -1.73 9.48 15.69
N TYR A 159 -0.52 8.93 15.57
CA TYR A 159 -0.28 7.80 14.66
C TYR A 159 -1.10 6.55 15.03
N LEU A 160 -1.25 6.23 16.32
CA LEU A 160 -2.06 5.11 16.77
C LEU A 160 -3.54 5.30 16.42
N VAL A 161 -4.09 6.51 16.54
CA VAL A 161 -5.47 6.81 16.13
C VAL A 161 -5.60 6.70 14.61
N THR A 162 -4.71 7.35 13.84
CA THR A 162 -4.78 7.34 12.37
C THR A 162 -4.63 5.93 11.80
N PHE A 163 -3.62 5.17 12.22
CA PHE A 163 -3.47 3.77 11.80
C PHE A 163 -4.52 2.85 12.40
N GLY A 164 -5.05 3.15 13.58
CA GLY A 164 -6.18 2.44 14.19
C GLY A 164 -7.45 2.56 13.34
N ILE A 165 -7.78 3.78 12.86
CA ILE A 165 -8.88 4.00 11.91
C ILE A 165 -8.59 3.27 10.59
N GLY A 166 -7.35 3.29 10.11
CA GLY A 166 -6.94 2.52 8.92
C GLY A 166 -7.06 1.00 9.11
N ALA A 167 -6.86 0.48 10.31
CA ALA A 167 -7.03 -0.94 10.66
C ALA A 167 -8.49 -1.33 10.94
N SER A 168 -9.39 -0.37 11.01
CA SER A 168 -10.82 -0.59 11.25
C SER A 168 -11.50 -1.32 10.08
N PRO A 169 -12.63 -2.03 10.34
CA PRO A 169 -13.49 -2.59 9.29
C PRO A 169 -14.01 -1.58 8.26
N PHE A 170 -13.93 -0.27 8.53
CA PHE A 170 -14.29 0.77 7.56
C PHE A 170 -13.36 0.82 6.33
N THR A 171 -12.16 0.25 6.43
CA THR A 171 -11.24 0.13 5.30
C THR A 171 -11.56 -1.14 4.49
N ASN A 172 -12.22 -0.96 3.35
CA ASN A 172 -12.63 -2.06 2.46
C ASN A 172 -11.47 -2.86 1.82
N ILE A 173 -10.23 -2.34 1.89
CA ILE A 173 -9.05 -2.99 1.31
C ILE A 173 -8.29 -3.76 2.40
N GLU A 174 -8.41 -5.09 2.37
CA GLU A 174 -7.74 -5.98 3.32
C GLU A 174 -6.23 -5.73 3.43
N ALA A 175 -5.59 -5.48 2.28
CA ALA A 175 -4.16 -5.22 2.21
C ALA A 175 -3.74 -3.97 3.00
N ALA A 176 -4.57 -2.93 2.98
CA ALA A 176 -4.37 -1.70 3.74
C ALA A 176 -4.70 -1.92 5.23
N ARG A 177 -5.75 -2.69 5.54
CA ARG A 177 -6.13 -3.01 6.92
C ARG A 177 -5.00 -3.72 7.68
N ILE A 178 -4.43 -4.76 7.10
CA ILE A 178 -3.32 -5.51 7.71
C ILE A 178 -2.06 -4.63 7.82
N PHE A 179 -1.80 -3.78 6.82
CA PHE A 179 -0.69 -2.83 6.85
C PHE A 179 -0.82 -1.81 7.99
N CYS A 180 -2.01 -1.21 8.15
CA CYS A 180 -2.31 -0.27 9.23
C CYS A 180 -2.26 -0.95 10.59
N CYS A 181 -2.78 -2.17 10.71
CA CYS A 181 -2.70 -2.97 11.94
C CYS A 181 -1.24 -3.24 12.34
N ASN A 182 -0.40 -3.68 11.40
CA ASN A 182 1.02 -3.91 11.65
C ASN A 182 1.75 -2.62 12.04
N SER A 183 1.47 -1.52 11.34
CA SER A 183 2.06 -0.21 11.63
C SER A 183 1.67 0.28 13.02
N CYS A 184 0.40 0.09 13.43
CA CYS A 184 -0.09 0.44 14.76
C CYS A 184 0.65 -0.34 15.86
N ILE A 185 0.78 -1.66 15.70
CA ILE A 185 1.54 -2.52 16.64
C ILE A 185 3.01 -2.08 16.69
N ALA A 186 3.65 -1.86 15.55
CA ALA A 186 5.05 -1.44 15.47
C ALA A 186 5.29 -0.08 16.15
N ILE A 187 4.38 0.89 15.96
CA ILE A 187 4.46 2.22 16.59
C ILE A 187 4.28 2.12 18.10
N PHE A 188 3.34 1.31 18.57
CA PHE A 188 3.14 1.05 20.00
C PHE A 188 4.39 0.46 20.66
N PHE A 189 4.97 -0.60 20.09
CA PHE A 189 6.19 -1.20 20.64
C PHE A 189 7.41 -0.28 20.50
N ASN A 190 7.49 0.50 19.43
CA ASN A 190 8.54 1.51 19.28
C ASN A 190 8.48 2.54 20.40
N TYR A 191 7.30 3.03 20.77
CA TYR A 191 7.14 3.93 21.91
C TYR A 191 7.66 3.30 23.22
N LEU A 192 7.30 2.04 23.49
CA LEU A 192 7.80 1.32 24.66
C LEU A 192 9.33 1.14 24.64
N TYR A 193 9.91 0.84 23.48
CA TYR A 193 11.36 0.68 23.33
C TYR A 193 12.14 2.00 23.38
N VAL A 194 11.56 3.09 22.90
CA VAL A 194 12.14 4.43 23.07
C VAL A 194 12.16 4.80 24.56
N LEU A 195 11.06 4.58 25.28
CA LEU A 195 10.97 4.84 26.72
C LEU A 195 11.96 4.00 27.53
N SER A 196 12.08 2.71 27.21
CA SER A 196 12.88 1.75 27.98
C SER A 196 14.30 1.58 27.44
N PHE A 197 14.47 0.89 26.32
CA PHE A 197 15.76 0.50 25.75
C PHE A 197 16.60 1.70 25.28
N TYR A 198 16.00 2.64 24.52
CA TYR A 198 16.71 3.84 24.08
C TYR A 198 16.99 4.79 25.25
N GLY A 199 15.99 5.01 26.12
CA GLY A 199 16.17 5.78 27.36
C GLY A 199 17.34 5.27 28.21
N SER A 200 17.45 3.95 28.39
CA SER A 200 18.56 3.32 29.11
C SER A 200 19.90 3.50 28.38
N SER A 201 19.89 3.41 27.05
CA SER A 201 21.07 3.66 26.22
C SER A 201 21.56 5.10 26.33
N LEU A 202 20.62 6.06 26.38
CA LEU A 202 20.92 7.48 26.60
C LEU A 202 21.63 7.68 27.95
N VAL A 203 21.07 7.11 29.03
CA VAL A 203 21.67 7.14 30.38
C VAL A 203 23.08 6.54 30.37
N PHE A 204 23.27 5.39 29.73
CA PHE A 204 24.59 4.75 29.62
C PHE A 204 25.61 5.65 28.91
N THR A 205 25.24 6.25 27.77
CA THR A 205 26.12 7.20 27.09
C THR A 205 26.35 8.48 27.91
N GLY A 206 25.40 8.88 28.75
CA GLY A 206 25.55 9.99 29.69
C GLY A 206 26.62 9.74 30.74
N TYR A 207 26.75 8.51 31.24
CA TYR A 207 27.85 8.15 32.15
C TYR A 207 29.22 8.12 31.46
N ILE A 208 29.29 7.72 30.19
CA ILE A 208 30.53 7.79 29.38
C ILE A 208 30.96 9.25 29.22
N GLU A 209 30.02 10.12 28.88
CA GLU A 209 30.22 11.57 28.74
C GLU A 209 30.67 12.21 30.05
N ASN A 210 29.99 11.93 31.17
CA ASN A 210 30.34 12.45 32.50
C ASN A 210 31.73 11.99 32.98
N ASN A 211 32.18 10.82 32.54
CA ASN A 211 33.53 10.31 32.83
C ASN A 211 34.62 10.86 31.89
N TYR A 212 34.30 11.86 31.04
CA TYR A 212 35.18 12.44 30.02
C TYR A 212 35.83 11.37 29.14
N GLN A 213 35.05 10.36 28.73
CA GLN A 213 35.51 9.30 27.84
C GLN A 213 35.17 9.62 26.39
N HIS A 214 36.05 9.21 25.48
CA HIS A 214 35.84 9.32 24.06
C HIS A 214 34.65 8.46 23.64
N SER A 215 33.70 9.04 22.91
CA SER A 215 32.42 8.38 22.65
C SER A 215 32.50 7.12 21.79
N ILE A 216 33.45 7.02 20.84
CA ILE A 216 33.66 5.80 20.05
C ILE A 216 34.46 4.73 20.81
N PHE A 217 35.59 5.09 21.43
CA PHE A 217 36.54 4.14 22.02
C PHE A 217 36.33 3.87 23.51
N CYS A 218 35.45 4.61 24.18
CA CYS A 218 35.18 4.55 25.62
C CYS A 218 36.44 4.66 26.50
N ARG A 219 37.46 5.37 26.01
CA ARG A 219 38.72 5.64 26.73
C ARG A 219 38.72 7.07 27.25
N LYS A 220 39.26 7.30 28.45
CA LYS A 220 39.38 8.65 29.01
C LYS A 220 40.17 9.56 28.08
N VAL A 221 39.61 10.73 27.78
CA VAL A 221 40.28 11.77 26.98
C VAL A 221 41.32 12.44 27.87
N PRO A 222 42.60 12.53 27.43
CA PRO A 222 43.63 13.25 28.17
C PRO A 222 43.28 14.73 28.29
N LYS A 223 43.71 15.36 29.39
CA LYS A 223 43.60 16.82 29.56
C LYS A 223 44.28 17.56 28.39
N PRO A 224 43.81 18.77 28.03
CA PRO A 224 44.28 19.52 26.87
C PRO A 224 45.80 19.75 26.86
N GLU A 225 46.42 19.91 28.03
CA GLU A 225 47.87 20.07 28.22
C GLU A 225 48.68 18.90 27.64
N VAL A 226 48.25 17.67 27.89
CA VAL A 226 48.91 16.44 27.39
C VAL A 226 48.57 16.19 25.91
N LEU A 227 47.49 16.79 25.41
CA LEU A 227 47.04 16.63 24.04
C LEU A 227 47.85 17.49 23.05
N GLN A 228 48.32 18.66 23.50
CA GLN A 228 49.16 19.57 22.72
C GLN A 228 50.57 19.05 22.43
N GLU A 229 50.99 17.93 23.02
CA GLU A 229 52.29 17.31 22.73
C GLU A 229 52.21 16.24 21.63
N LYS A 230 50.99 15.79 21.29
CA LYS A 230 50.78 14.65 20.37
C LYS A 230 50.67 15.06 18.90
N PRO A 231 50.84 14.14 17.94
CA PRO A 231 50.76 14.46 16.50
C PRO A 231 49.37 14.95 16.08
N ALA A 232 49.32 15.76 15.01
CA ALA A 232 48.12 16.47 14.55
C ALA A 232 46.91 15.56 14.28
N TRP A 233 47.12 14.35 13.76
CA TRP A 233 46.04 13.37 13.55
C TRP A 233 45.40 12.89 14.87
N TYR A 234 46.21 12.76 15.94
CA TYR A 234 45.73 12.38 17.26
C TYR A 234 44.99 13.54 17.94
N ARG A 235 45.41 14.78 17.69
CA ARG A 235 44.71 15.99 18.17
C ARG A 235 43.35 16.14 17.50
N PHE A 236 43.28 15.98 16.19
CA PHE A 236 42.03 16.04 15.43
C PHE A 236 41.01 15.01 15.93
N LEU A 237 41.49 13.80 16.27
CA LEU A 237 40.65 12.69 16.72
C LEU A 237 40.26 12.77 18.20
N LEU A 238 40.93 13.59 19.01
CA LEU A 238 40.62 13.80 20.44
C LEU A 238 40.30 15.28 20.75
N THR A 239 39.85 16.04 19.75
CA THR A 239 39.47 17.43 19.98
C THR A 239 38.26 17.44 20.92
N ALA A 240 38.47 17.94 22.13
CA ALA A 240 37.43 18.18 23.12
C ALA A 240 37.62 19.62 23.61
N LYS A 241 36.61 20.47 23.44
CA LYS A 241 36.56 21.76 24.13
C LYS A 241 36.35 21.49 25.63
N PHE A 242 37.38 21.72 26.44
CA PHE A 242 37.26 21.74 27.90
C PHE A 242 36.65 23.09 28.30
N SER A 243 35.51 23.08 29.00
CA SER A 243 34.91 24.30 29.56
C SER A 243 35.59 24.65 30.88
N GLU A 244 36.59 25.53 30.85
CA GLU A 244 37.27 25.99 32.07
C GLU A 244 36.94 27.44 32.46
N ASP A 245 36.15 28.19 31.69
CA ASP A 245 35.85 29.59 32.02
C ASP A 245 34.47 29.79 32.67
N THR A 246 34.50 29.94 34.00
CA THR A 246 33.42 30.52 34.80
C THR A 246 33.23 32.00 34.44
N THR A 247 32.46 32.31 33.41
CA THR A 247 31.78 33.61 33.29
C THR A 247 30.41 33.43 32.65
N ASP A 248 29.38 34.02 33.28
CA ASP A 248 27.94 33.92 32.96
C ASP A 248 27.52 34.41 31.54
N SER A 249 28.48 34.62 30.63
CA SER A 249 28.27 35.03 29.24
C SER A 249 28.45 33.89 28.22
N GLU A 250 28.89 32.69 28.65
CA GLU A 250 29.15 31.55 27.78
C GLU A 250 28.01 30.53 27.62
N GLU A 251 26.85 30.74 28.27
CA GLU A 251 25.71 29.78 28.20
C GLU A 251 25.19 29.54 26.76
N THR A 252 25.56 30.40 25.81
CA THR A 252 25.13 30.32 24.41
C THR A 252 26.16 29.72 23.45
N ASN A 253 27.43 29.56 23.84
CA ASN A 253 28.53 29.26 22.89
C ASN A 253 28.70 27.77 22.57
N THR A 254 28.36 26.85 23.47
CA THR A 254 28.61 25.41 23.27
C THR A 254 27.61 24.74 22.32
N TYR A 255 26.44 25.37 22.09
CA TYR A 255 25.43 24.94 21.10
C TYR A 255 25.71 25.48 19.69
N GLU A 256 26.71 26.38 19.53
CA GLU A 256 27.07 26.99 18.24
C GLU A 256 27.87 26.06 17.30
N SER A 257 28.29 24.87 17.73
CA SER A 257 29.15 23.98 16.93
C SER A 257 28.44 23.21 15.81
N HIS A 258 27.09 23.26 15.73
CA HIS A 258 26.34 22.62 14.66
C HIS A 258 25.99 23.62 13.54
N LEU A 259 26.56 23.41 12.35
CA LEU A 259 26.45 24.32 11.19
C LEU A 259 24.99 24.70 10.86
N LEU A 260 24.08 23.72 10.86
CA LEU A 260 22.66 23.97 10.57
C LEU A 260 21.97 24.86 11.60
N VAL A 261 22.26 24.68 12.88
CA VAL A 261 21.65 25.49 13.95
C VAL A 261 22.17 26.93 13.86
N CYS A 262 23.47 27.09 13.61
CA CYS A 262 24.08 28.40 13.41
C CYS A 262 23.44 29.13 12.21
N PHE A 263 23.28 28.44 11.07
CA PHE A 263 22.63 29.00 9.89
C PHE A 263 21.17 29.41 10.15
N LEU A 264 20.38 28.51 10.77
CA LEU A 264 18.98 28.78 11.07
C LEU A 264 18.82 29.99 12.00
N LYS A 265 19.61 30.04 13.08
CA LYS A 265 19.53 31.12 14.07
C LYS A 265 20.02 32.46 13.52
N ARG A 266 21.13 32.49 12.77
CA ARG A 266 21.76 33.75 12.32
C ARG A 266 21.17 34.31 11.02
N TYR A 267 20.68 33.48 10.11
CA TYR A 267 20.20 33.94 8.81
C TYR A 267 18.70 33.74 8.63
N TYR A 268 18.20 32.54 8.93
CA TYR A 268 16.79 32.22 8.67
C TYR A 268 15.84 32.92 9.64
N CYS A 269 16.13 32.91 10.94
CA CYS A 269 15.30 33.55 11.97
C CYS A 269 15.17 35.07 11.74
N ASP A 270 16.26 35.75 11.40
CA ASP A 270 16.23 37.19 11.11
C ASP A 270 15.45 37.50 9.82
N TRP A 271 15.57 36.63 8.81
CA TRP A 271 14.81 36.77 7.57
C TRP A 271 13.30 36.55 7.76
N ILE A 272 12.89 35.48 8.44
CA ILE A 272 11.47 35.12 8.60
C ILE A 272 10.71 36.04 9.56
N THR A 273 11.40 36.62 10.54
CA THR A 273 10.79 37.53 11.53
C THR A 273 10.61 38.95 10.99
N ASN A 274 11.29 39.31 9.88
CA ASN A 274 11.20 40.60 9.24
C ASN A 274 9.75 40.94 8.80
N THR A 275 9.26 42.10 9.22
CA THR A 275 7.89 42.58 8.96
C THR A 275 7.54 42.62 7.47
N TYR A 276 8.51 42.90 6.59
CA TYR A 276 8.28 42.96 5.14
C TYR A 276 8.16 41.58 4.49
N VAL A 277 8.76 40.54 5.08
CA VAL A 277 8.76 39.17 4.53
C VAL A 277 7.44 38.46 4.84
N LYS A 278 6.85 38.73 6.01
CA LYS A 278 5.57 38.12 6.45
C LYS A 278 4.44 38.18 5.42
N PRO A 279 4.07 39.35 4.83
CA PRO A 279 2.99 39.40 3.85
C PRO A 279 3.33 38.63 2.56
N PHE A 280 4.60 38.62 2.15
CA PHE A 280 5.04 37.84 0.99
C PHE A 280 4.90 36.34 1.22
N VAL A 281 5.27 35.85 2.41
CA VAL A 281 5.10 34.44 2.79
C VAL A 281 3.61 34.05 2.81
N VAL A 282 2.74 34.89 3.38
CA VAL A 282 1.29 34.65 3.39
C VAL A 282 0.75 34.59 1.96
N LEU A 283 1.12 35.55 1.10
CA LEU A 283 0.71 35.56 -0.30
C LEU A 283 1.18 34.30 -1.05
N PHE A 284 2.42 33.89 -0.83
CA PHE A 284 2.98 32.67 -1.43
C PHE A 284 2.17 31.42 -1.02
N TYR A 285 1.82 31.27 0.26
CA TYR A 285 0.99 30.15 0.71
C TYR A 285 -0.45 30.21 0.20
N LEU A 286 -1.04 31.40 0.02
CA LEU A 286 -2.37 31.54 -0.61
C LEU A 286 -2.36 31.10 -2.07
N VAL A 287 -1.32 31.47 -2.81
CA VAL A 287 -1.11 31.01 -4.19
C VAL A 287 -0.91 29.50 -4.23
N TYR A 288 -0.07 28.96 -3.34
CA TYR A 288 0.15 27.52 -3.20
C TYR A 288 -1.14 26.75 -2.92
N ILE A 289 -1.96 27.20 -1.96
CA ILE A 289 -3.25 26.57 -1.63
C ILE A 289 -4.19 26.61 -2.84
N SER A 290 -4.22 27.72 -3.57
CA SER A 290 -5.06 27.86 -4.77
C SER A 290 -4.67 26.85 -5.84
N PHE A 291 -3.37 26.68 -6.10
CA PHE A 291 -2.87 25.65 -7.04
C PHE A 291 -3.11 24.23 -6.53
N ALA A 292 -2.94 23.97 -5.22
CA ALA A 292 -3.21 22.67 -4.63
C ALA A 292 -4.69 22.29 -4.74
N LEU A 293 -5.61 23.22 -4.50
CA LEU A 293 -7.05 23.03 -4.67
C LEU A 293 -7.43 22.81 -6.14
N MET A 294 -6.83 23.58 -7.05
CA MET A 294 -7.02 23.36 -8.49
C MET A 294 -6.56 21.96 -8.90
N GLY A 295 -5.41 21.50 -8.38
CA GLY A 295 -4.90 20.15 -8.62
C GLY A 295 -5.80 19.06 -8.03
N TYR A 296 -6.36 19.27 -6.84
CA TYR A 296 -7.30 18.35 -6.20
C TYR A 296 -8.57 18.14 -7.06
N LEU A 297 -9.09 19.21 -7.66
CA LEU A 297 -10.26 19.13 -8.55
C LEU A 297 -9.98 18.43 -9.89
N GLN A 298 -8.70 18.23 -10.26
CA GLN A 298 -8.27 17.57 -11.49
C GLN A 298 -7.87 16.09 -11.28
N VAL A 299 -8.04 15.55 -10.07
CA VAL A 299 -7.71 14.15 -9.79
C VAL A 299 -8.70 13.25 -10.54
N ASN A 300 -8.22 12.58 -11.59
CA ASN A 300 -9.00 11.60 -12.33
C ASN A 300 -9.24 10.34 -11.49
N GLU A 301 -10.47 9.84 -11.50
CA GLU A 301 -10.85 8.63 -10.81
C GLU A 301 -10.37 7.39 -11.58
N GLY A 302 -9.40 6.66 -11.01
CA GLY A 302 -9.03 5.32 -11.48
C GLY A 302 -7.53 5.09 -11.56
N SER A 303 -7.02 4.12 -10.80
CA SER A 303 -5.68 3.58 -11.05
C SER A 303 -5.80 2.42 -12.05
N ASP A 304 -5.07 2.50 -13.16
CA ASP A 304 -4.84 1.30 -13.97
C ASP A 304 -4.16 0.22 -13.13
N LEU A 305 -4.56 -1.04 -13.33
CA LEU A 305 -3.89 -2.19 -12.72
C LEU A 305 -2.39 -2.22 -13.10
N SER A 306 -2.03 -1.62 -14.25
CA SER A 306 -0.65 -1.45 -14.69
C SER A 306 0.18 -0.54 -13.79
N ASN A 307 -0.43 0.38 -13.04
CA ASN A 307 0.30 1.28 -12.14
C ASN A 307 0.70 0.61 -10.81
N ILE A 308 0.15 -0.57 -10.51
CA ILE A 308 0.45 -1.31 -9.28
C ILE A 308 1.68 -2.20 -9.44
N VAL A 309 2.02 -2.54 -10.69
CA VAL A 309 3.09 -3.47 -11.04
C VAL A 309 4.28 -2.67 -11.58
N ALA A 310 5.52 -3.15 -11.37
CA ALA A 310 6.71 -2.50 -11.93
C ALA A 310 6.56 -2.24 -13.45
N THR A 311 7.04 -1.07 -13.90
CA THR A 311 6.81 -0.47 -15.23
C THR A 311 7.33 -1.26 -16.44
N ALA A 312 7.91 -2.45 -16.25
CA ALA A 312 8.44 -3.30 -17.33
C ALA A 312 8.09 -4.78 -17.10
N THR A 313 6.79 -5.07 -17.01
CA THR A 313 6.27 -6.42 -16.79
C THR A 313 5.43 -6.93 -17.94
N ARG A 314 5.39 -8.26 -18.11
CA ARG A 314 4.68 -8.94 -19.20
C ARG A 314 3.19 -8.61 -19.19
N THR A 315 2.62 -8.53 -17.99
CA THR A 315 1.20 -8.18 -17.81
C THR A 315 0.89 -6.79 -18.37
N ILE A 316 1.72 -5.77 -18.11
CA ILE A 316 1.50 -4.41 -18.60
C ILE A 316 1.55 -4.36 -20.13
N GLU A 317 2.53 -5.03 -20.73
CA GLU A 317 2.66 -5.06 -22.19
C GLU A 317 1.45 -5.74 -22.84
N TYR A 318 0.99 -6.86 -22.27
CA TYR A 318 -0.21 -7.55 -22.71
C TYR A 318 -1.46 -6.69 -22.56
N THR A 319 -1.70 -6.08 -21.39
CA THR A 319 -2.89 -5.26 -21.15
C THR A 319 -2.92 -4.04 -22.06
N THR A 320 -1.76 -3.42 -22.31
CA THR A 320 -1.64 -2.29 -23.23
C THR A 320 -1.94 -2.70 -24.67
N ALA A 321 -1.43 -3.86 -25.11
CA ALA A 321 -1.76 -4.41 -26.42
C ALA A 321 -3.25 -4.77 -26.53
N GLN A 322 -3.83 -5.39 -25.49
CA GLN A 322 -5.25 -5.73 -25.42
C GLN A 322 -6.13 -4.50 -25.54
N GLN A 323 -5.81 -3.44 -24.79
CA GLN A 323 -6.55 -2.17 -24.85
C GLN A 323 -6.36 -1.45 -26.19
N LYS A 324 -5.19 -1.57 -26.84
CA LYS A 324 -4.92 -0.90 -28.10
C LYS A 324 -5.62 -1.58 -29.29
N TYR A 325 -5.62 -2.91 -29.33
CA TYR A 325 -6.06 -3.67 -30.49
C TYR A 325 -7.45 -4.31 -30.32
N PHE A 326 -7.89 -4.57 -29.09
CA PHE A 326 -9.11 -5.34 -28.80
C PHE A 326 -10.13 -4.59 -27.94
N SER A 327 -10.09 -3.25 -27.92
CA SER A 327 -11.00 -2.42 -27.11
C SER A 327 -12.41 -2.23 -27.64
N ASN A 328 -12.72 -2.75 -28.83
CA ASN A 328 -14.04 -2.57 -29.46
C ASN A 328 -15.15 -3.36 -28.75
N TYR A 329 -14.75 -4.26 -27.85
CA TYR A 329 -15.64 -5.10 -27.08
C TYR A 329 -15.30 -5.01 -25.60
N SER A 330 -16.33 -5.11 -24.76
CA SER A 330 -16.15 -5.25 -23.32
C SER A 330 -15.47 -6.58 -22.99
N PRO A 331 -14.85 -6.69 -21.81
CA PRO A 331 -14.56 -7.99 -21.22
C PRO A 331 -15.82 -8.88 -21.20
N VAL A 332 -15.64 -10.19 -21.31
CA VAL A 332 -16.76 -11.14 -21.30
C VAL A 332 -17.49 -11.07 -19.96
N ILE A 333 -18.75 -10.70 -20.00
CA ILE A 333 -19.59 -10.55 -18.81
C ILE A 333 -20.35 -11.87 -18.61
N GLY A 334 -20.14 -12.54 -17.48
CA GLY A 334 -20.94 -13.69 -17.10
C GLY A 334 -22.27 -13.24 -16.51
N PHE A 335 -23.37 -13.70 -17.09
CA PHE A 335 -24.73 -13.46 -16.64
C PHE A 335 -25.27 -14.74 -16.01
N TYR A 336 -25.46 -14.73 -14.70
CA TYR A 336 -25.79 -15.89 -13.89
C TYR A 336 -27.22 -15.77 -13.38
N ILE A 337 -28.09 -16.65 -13.84
CA ILE A 337 -29.45 -16.80 -13.28
C ILE A 337 -29.32 -17.83 -12.17
N TYR A 338 -29.47 -17.39 -10.92
CA TYR A 338 -29.24 -18.22 -9.74
C TYR A 338 -30.53 -18.79 -9.13
N GLU A 339 -31.68 -18.41 -9.68
CA GLU A 339 -32.99 -18.94 -9.29
C GLU A 339 -33.57 -19.84 -10.39
N SER A 340 -34.34 -20.83 -9.97
CA SER A 340 -35.08 -21.70 -10.89
C SER A 340 -36.20 -20.91 -11.56
N ILE A 341 -36.03 -20.59 -12.83
CA ILE A 341 -37.04 -19.91 -13.64
C ILE A 341 -37.73 -20.85 -14.62
N GLU A 342 -38.97 -20.51 -14.96
CA GLU A 342 -39.81 -21.29 -15.88
C GLU A 342 -39.45 -21.01 -17.34
N TYR A 343 -38.31 -21.51 -17.81
CA TYR A 343 -37.82 -21.31 -19.19
C TYR A 343 -38.80 -21.76 -20.28
N TRP A 344 -39.79 -22.60 -19.93
CA TRP A 344 -40.81 -23.09 -20.84
C TRP A 344 -41.96 -22.09 -21.08
N ASN A 345 -42.10 -21.05 -20.24
CA ASN A 345 -43.15 -20.05 -20.38
C ASN A 345 -42.69 -18.88 -21.26
N THR A 346 -43.44 -18.57 -22.32
CA THR A 346 -43.08 -17.56 -23.33
C THR A 346 -42.80 -16.17 -22.74
N SER A 347 -43.52 -15.75 -21.69
CA SER A 347 -43.28 -14.45 -21.05
C SER A 347 -41.89 -14.35 -20.42
N VAL A 348 -41.44 -15.43 -19.76
CA VAL A 348 -40.11 -15.52 -19.16
C VAL A 348 -39.04 -15.59 -20.26
N GLN A 349 -39.34 -16.24 -21.39
CA GLN A 349 -38.43 -16.27 -22.54
C GLN A 349 -38.20 -14.87 -23.10
N GLU A 350 -39.26 -14.07 -23.23
CA GLU A 350 -39.19 -12.69 -23.71
C GLU A 350 -38.43 -11.79 -22.73
N ASP A 351 -38.72 -11.87 -21.43
CA ASP A 351 -38.01 -11.10 -20.39
C ASP A 351 -36.49 -11.35 -20.45
N VAL A 352 -36.06 -12.62 -20.55
CA VAL A 352 -34.62 -12.99 -20.64
C VAL A 352 -33.98 -12.47 -21.93
N LEU A 353 -34.69 -12.52 -23.06
CA LEU A 353 -34.19 -12.01 -24.34
C LEU A 353 -34.13 -10.47 -24.36
N GLU A 354 -35.03 -9.80 -23.65
CA GLU A 354 -35.04 -8.35 -23.49
C GLU A 354 -33.86 -7.88 -22.64
N TYR A 355 -33.60 -8.51 -21.49
CA TYR A 355 -32.47 -8.15 -20.62
C TYR A 355 -31.11 -8.32 -21.31
N THR A 356 -31.02 -9.25 -22.25
CA THR A 356 -29.80 -9.51 -23.03
C THR A 356 -29.77 -8.81 -24.38
N LYS A 357 -30.75 -7.94 -24.67
CA LYS A 357 -30.82 -7.19 -25.93
C LYS A 357 -29.67 -6.19 -26.03
N GLY A 358 -29.07 -6.09 -27.22
CA GLY A 358 -27.94 -5.19 -27.49
C GLY A 358 -26.56 -5.79 -27.19
N PHE A 359 -26.50 -6.94 -26.51
CA PHE A 359 -25.26 -7.67 -26.30
C PHE A 359 -25.03 -8.71 -27.41
N VAL A 360 -23.76 -9.01 -27.68
CA VAL A 360 -23.38 -10.24 -28.38
C VAL A 360 -23.43 -11.37 -27.37
N ARG A 361 -24.26 -12.39 -27.64
CA ARG A 361 -24.63 -13.43 -26.68
C ARG A 361 -23.99 -14.76 -27.05
N ILE A 362 -23.35 -15.40 -26.08
CA ILE A 362 -23.05 -16.82 -26.10
C ILE A 362 -23.97 -17.45 -25.06
N SER A 363 -25.15 -17.88 -25.52
CA SER A 363 -26.23 -18.35 -24.67
C SER A 363 -26.73 -19.72 -25.15
N TRP A 364 -26.78 -20.68 -24.22
CA TRP A 364 -27.41 -21.98 -24.44
C TRP A 364 -28.90 -21.81 -24.74
N PHE A 365 -29.53 -20.80 -24.14
CA PHE A 365 -30.97 -20.57 -24.22
C PHE A 365 -31.40 -20.11 -25.61
N GLU A 366 -30.73 -19.09 -26.17
CA GLU A 366 -30.99 -18.64 -27.55
C GLU A 366 -30.68 -19.74 -28.57
N SER A 367 -29.58 -20.48 -28.35
CA SER A 367 -29.20 -21.61 -29.19
C SER A 367 -30.23 -22.73 -29.15
N TYR A 368 -30.80 -23.00 -27.98
CA TYR A 368 -31.84 -24.01 -27.79
C TYR A 368 -33.18 -23.60 -28.42
N LEU A 369 -33.61 -22.34 -28.27
CA LEU A 369 -34.80 -21.83 -28.95
C LEU A 369 -34.65 -21.90 -30.48
N ASN A 370 -33.47 -21.58 -31.00
CA ASN A 370 -33.17 -21.72 -32.43
C ASN A 370 -33.13 -23.19 -32.87
N TYR A 371 -32.65 -24.10 -32.02
CA TYR A 371 -32.69 -25.54 -32.26
C TYR A 371 -34.13 -26.06 -32.35
N LEU A 372 -35.01 -25.65 -31.42
CA LEU A 372 -36.43 -26.00 -31.46
C LEU A 372 -37.13 -25.45 -32.70
N ARG A 373 -36.83 -24.20 -33.09
CA ARG A 373 -37.34 -23.59 -34.33
C ARG A 373 -36.90 -24.35 -35.58
N LYS A 374 -35.64 -24.79 -35.65
CA LYS A 374 -35.13 -25.63 -36.76
C LYS A 374 -35.85 -26.97 -36.87
N LEU A 375 -36.32 -27.51 -35.75
CA LEU A 375 -37.13 -28.73 -35.69
C LEU A 375 -38.63 -28.48 -35.90
N ASN A 376 -39.05 -27.23 -36.17
CA ASN A 376 -40.45 -26.81 -36.28
C ASN A 376 -41.29 -27.12 -35.01
N ILE A 377 -40.68 -27.11 -33.83
CA ILE A 377 -41.36 -27.32 -32.54
C ILE A 377 -41.63 -25.95 -31.90
N SER A 378 -42.83 -25.76 -31.34
CA SER A 378 -43.18 -24.56 -30.58
C SER A 378 -42.28 -24.39 -29.34
N THR A 379 -41.97 -23.14 -28.98
CA THR A 379 -41.12 -22.83 -27.82
C THR A 379 -41.85 -22.92 -26.48
N GLY A 380 -43.18 -22.83 -26.49
CA GLY A 380 -44.05 -22.97 -25.32
C GLY A 380 -44.43 -24.44 -25.05
N LEU A 381 -43.46 -25.24 -24.62
CA LEU A 381 -43.65 -26.67 -24.32
C LEU A 381 -44.07 -26.88 -22.87
N PRO A 382 -44.76 -27.99 -22.54
CA PRO A 382 -44.86 -28.44 -21.15
C PRO A 382 -43.46 -28.67 -20.56
N LYS A 383 -43.28 -28.30 -19.29
CA LYS A 383 -42.01 -28.40 -18.53
C LYS A 383 -41.23 -29.70 -18.82
N LYS A 384 -41.90 -30.86 -18.73
CA LYS A 384 -41.27 -32.18 -18.93
C LYS A 384 -40.71 -32.36 -20.33
N ASN A 385 -41.47 -31.98 -21.35
CA ASN A 385 -41.03 -32.08 -22.74
C ASN A 385 -39.87 -31.12 -23.01
N PHE A 386 -39.92 -29.91 -22.45
CA PHE A 386 -38.84 -28.92 -22.56
C PHE A 386 -37.54 -29.45 -21.96
N THR A 387 -37.57 -30.00 -20.75
CA THR A 387 -36.37 -30.49 -20.05
C THR A 387 -35.84 -31.80 -20.63
N ASP A 388 -36.72 -32.71 -21.07
CA ASP A 388 -36.32 -33.95 -21.73
C ASP A 388 -35.66 -33.68 -23.08
N MET A 389 -36.20 -32.75 -23.88
CA MET A 389 -35.58 -32.33 -25.14
C MET A 389 -34.24 -31.63 -24.93
N LEU A 390 -34.15 -30.76 -23.92
CA LEU A 390 -32.92 -30.08 -23.57
C LEU A 390 -31.82 -31.09 -23.20
N ARG A 391 -32.12 -32.07 -22.34
CA ARG A 391 -31.13 -33.04 -21.83
C ARG A 391 -30.81 -34.16 -22.81
N ASN A 392 -31.81 -34.71 -23.48
CA ASN A 392 -31.66 -35.92 -24.28
C ASN A 392 -31.41 -35.64 -25.75
N SER A 393 -31.79 -34.47 -26.26
CA SER A 393 -31.60 -34.09 -27.66
C SER A 393 -30.53 -33.01 -27.79
N PHE A 394 -30.76 -31.82 -27.24
CA PHE A 394 -29.89 -30.67 -27.44
C PHE A 394 -28.49 -30.85 -26.85
N LEU A 395 -28.39 -31.13 -25.53
CA LEU A 395 -27.09 -31.25 -24.86
C LEU A 395 -26.28 -32.49 -25.27
N LYS A 396 -26.91 -33.50 -25.87
CA LYS A 396 -26.21 -34.67 -26.43
C LYS A 396 -25.67 -34.44 -27.83
N ALA A 397 -26.18 -33.43 -28.55
CA ALA A 397 -25.67 -33.10 -29.85
C ALA A 397 -24.24 -32.51 -29.72
N PRO A 398 -23.26 -32.97 -30.51
CA PRO A 398 -21.86 -32.59 -30.34
C PRO A 398 -21.63 -31.07 -30.50
N GLN A 399 -22.46 -30.39 -31.29
CA GLN A 399 -22.39 -28.94 -31.48
C GLN A 399 -22.75 -28.15 -30.21
N TYR A 400 -23.63 -28.69 -29.37
CA TYR A 400 -24.19 -28.00 -28.19
C TYR A 400 -23.72 -28.60 -26.87
N ALA A 401 -22.91 -29.65 -26.90
CA ALA A 401 -22.40 -30.33 -25.70
C ALA A 401 -21.65 -29.40 -24.74
N HIS A 402 -20.97 -28.37 -25.26
CA HIS A 402 -20.26 -27.38 -24.43
C HIS A 402 -21.18 -26.60 -23.47
N PHE A 403 -22.47 -26.48 -23.78
CA PHE A 403 -23.46 -25.83 -22.91
C PHE A 403 -23.86 -26.70 -21.70
N SER A 404 -23.43 -27.96 -21.61
CA SER A 404 -23.75 -28.81 -20.46
C SER A 404 -23.18 -28.23 -19.16
N GLU A 405 -22.02 -27.59 -19.24
CA GLU A 405 -21.34 -26.94 -18.11
C GLU A 405 -21.98 -25.60 -17.71
N ASP A 406 -22.91 -25.09 -18.53
CA ASP A 406 -23.57 -23.81 -18.31
C ASP A 406 -24.92 -23.95 -17.59
N ILE A 407 -25.42 -25.18 -17.40
CA ILE A 407 -26.75 -25.47 -16.85
C ILE A 407 -26.62 -26.45 -15.69
N ILE A 408 -27.13 -26.06 -14.51
CA ILE A 408 -27.18 -26.93 -13.34
C ILE A 408 -28.59 -27.51 -13.20
N PHE A 409 -28.68 -28.83 -13.29
CA PHE A 409 -29.92 -29.57 -13.08
C PHE A 409 -30.02 -30.11 -11.67
N SER A 410 -31.19 -29.98 -11.03
CA SER A 410 -31.52 -30.68 -9.79
C SER A 410 -32.69 -31.62 -10.01
N LYS A 411 -32.60 -32.80 -9.38
CA LYS A 411 -33.69 -33.77 -9.35
C LYS A 411 -34.46 -33.63 -8.04
N LYS A 412 -35.76 -33.35 -8.12
CA LYS A 412 -36.67 -33.38 -6.97
C LYS A 412 -37.09 -34.82 -6.66
N TYR A 413 -37.61 -35.04 -5.45
CA TYR A 413 -38.11 -36.34 -4.97
C TYR A 413 -39.14 -37.00 -5.92
N ASN A 414 -39.88 -36.22 -6.70
CA ASN A 414 -40.85 -36.70 -7.69
C ASN A 414 -40.24 -37.09 -9.06
N ASN A 415 -38.92 -37.27 -9.15
CA ASN A 415 -38.21 -37.52 -10.41
C ASN A 415 -38.31 -36.36 -11.44
N GLU A 416 -38.85 -35.21 -11.04
CA GLU A 416 -38.84 -33.99 -11.85
C GLU A 416 -37.46 -33.36 -11.84
N VAL A 417 -37.01 -32.94 -13.03
CA VAL A 417 -35.71 -32.28 -13.21
C VAL A 417 -35.94 -30.81 -13.48
N ASP A 418 -35.39 -29.98 -12.60
CA ASP A 418 -35.47 -28.52 -12.68
C ASP A 418 -34.11 -27.93 -13.02
N VAL A 419 -34.11 -26.84 -13.77
CA VAL A 419 -32.92 -26.02 -13.98
C VAL A 419 -32.80 -25.09 -12.77
N VAL A 420 -31.83 -25.35 -11.91
CA VAL A 420 -31.65 -24.56 -10.66
C VAL A 420 -30.94 -23.26 -10.94
N ALA A 421 -29.91 -23.34 -11.76
CA ALA A 421 -29.11 -22.19 -12.14
C ALA A 421 -28.62 -22.37 -13.57
N SER A 422 -28.43 -21.27 -14.26
CA SER A 422 -27.76 -21.29 -15.54
C SER A 422 -26.91 -20.03 -15.73
N ARG A 423 -25.89 -20.15 -16.58
CA ARG A 423 -25.07 -19.01 -16.97
C ARG A 423 -25.12 -18.79 -18.48
N MET A 424 -24.91 -17.55 -18.88
CA MET A 424 -24.69 -17.15 -20.26
C MET A 424 -23.61 -16.08 -20.30
N PHE A 425 -22.92 -15.94 -21.44
CA PHE A 425 -21.89 -14.93 -21.60
C PHE A 425 -22.39 -13.81 -22.52
N LEU A 426 -22.18 -12.58 -22.07
CA LEU A 426 -22.58 -11.36 -22.76
C LEU A 426 -21.34 -10.53 -23.06
N VAL A 427 -21.28 -9.96 -24.26
CA VAL A 427 -20.23 -9.04 -24.66
C VAL A 427 -20.89 -7.78 -25.20
N ALA A 428 -20.59 -6.64 -24.59
CA ALA A 428 -21.05 -5.34 -25.06
C ALA A 428 -20.08 -4.79 -26.12
N LYS A 429 -20.63 -4.11 -27.13
CA LYS A 429 -19.81 -3.33 -28.06
C LYS A 429 -19.58 -1.96 -27.41
N THR A 430 -18.31 -1.61 -27.19
CA THR A 430 -17.92 -0.36 -26.53
C THR A 430 -17.48 0.69 -27.56
N MET A 431 -17.77 1.96 -27.30
CA MET A 431 -17.19 3.08 -28.06
C MET A 431 -15.85 3.49 -27.44
N GLU A 432 -15.15 4.46 -28.03
CA GLU A 432 -13.75 4.79 -27.70
C GLU A 432 -13.52 5.26 -26.24
N THR A 433 -14.58 5.57 -25.48
CA THR A 433 -14.56 5.93 -24.05
C THR A 433 -14.61 4.67 -23.16
N LYS A 434 -13.48 3.94 -23.15
CA LYS A 434 -13.34 2.51 -22.80
C LYS A 434 -13.70 2.05 -21.38
N ARG A 435 -13.85 2.92 -20.37
CA ARG A 435 -13.93 2.47 -18.96
C ARG A 435 -15.02 3.09 -18.10
N GLU A 436 -15.30 4.37 -18.26
CA GLU A 436 -16.48 5.01 -17.64
C GLU A 436 -17.76 4.37 -18.19
N GLU A 437 -17.83 4.15 -19.51
CA GLU A 437 -18.95 3.41 -20.13
C GLU A 437 -19.10 1.99 -19.57
N LEU A 438 -17.99 1.32 -19.26
CA LEU A 438 -18.04 -0.03 -18.68
C LEU A 438 -18.58 0.02 -17.25
N TYR A 439 -18.15 1.00 -16.45
CA TYR A 439 -18.66 1.21 -15.09
C TYR A 439 -20.16 1.55 -15.10
N ASP A 440 -20.59 2.48 -15.96
CA ASP A 440 -21.99 2.87 -16.07
C ASP A 440 -22.87 1.71 -16.55
N LEU A 441 -22.38 0.93 -17.53
CA LEU A 441 -23.03 -0.29 -17.97
C LEU A 441 -23.17 -1.31 -16.83
N LEU A 442 -22.17 -1.40 -15.96
CA LEU A 442 -22.21 -2.33 -14.83
C LEU A 442 -23.19 -1.88 -13.76
N GLU A 443 -23.19 -0.59 -13.42
CA GLU A 443 -24.11 -0.04 -12.43
C GLU A 443 -25.55 -0.16 -12.90
N THR A 444 -25.82 0.09 -14.19
CA THR A 444 -27.14 -0.12 -14.79
C THR A 444 -27.57 -1.59 -14.76
N LEU A 445 -26.70 -2.53 -15.13
CA LEU A 445 -26.99 -3.97 -15.04
C LEU A 445 -27.25 -4.43 -13.61
N ARG A 446 -26.56 -3.88 -12.61
CA ARG A 446 -26.83 -4.17 -11.19
C ARG A 446 -28.18 -3.64 -10.74
N LYS A 447 -28.52 -2.40 -11.09
CA LYS A 447 -29.85 -1.84 -10.79
C LYS A 447 -30.94 -2.70 -11.42
N LEU A 448 -30.75 -3.11 -12.68
CA LEU A 448 -31.66 -4.01 -13.38
C LEU A 448 -31.83 -5.34 -12.65
N SER A 449 -30.74 -5.96 -12.18
CA SER A 449 -30.79 -7.24 -11.45
C SER A 449 -31.66 -7.22 -10.19
N LEU A 450 -31.76 -6.06 -9.53
CA LEU A 450 -32.59 -5.88 -8.34
C LEU A 450 -34.07 -5.69 -8.71
N THR A 451 -34.34 -4.91 -9.77
CA THR A 451 -35.70 -4.56 -10.21
C THR A 451 -36.37 -5.62 -11.09
N SER A 452 -35.61 -6.49 -11.75
CA SER A 452 -36.13 -7.46 -12.70
C SER A 452 -36.92 -8.59 -12.01
N LYS A 453 -37.86 -9.16 -12.78
CA LYS A 453 -38.62 -10.35 -12.38
C LYS A 453 -37.73 -11.58 -12.33
N VAL A 454 -36.81 -11.71 -13.30
CA VAL A 454 -35.77 -12.73 -13.29
C VAL A 454 -34.62 -12.25 -12.42
N LYS A 455 -34.29 -13.00 -11.36
CA LYS A 455 -33.15 -12.70 -10.51
C LYS A 455 -31.86 -13.24 -11.13
N PHE A 456 -30.91 -12.34 -11.35
CA PHE A 456 -29.63 -12.66 -11.95
C PHE A 456 -28.49 -11.90 -11.27
N ILE A 457 -27.26 -12.38 -11.45
CA ILE A 457 -26.03 -11.71 -11.03
C ILE A 457 -25.13 -11.57 -12.24
N VAL A 458 -24.48 -10.44 -12.35
CA VAL A 458 -23.53 -10.14 -13.41
C VAL A 458 -22.12 -10.18 -12.83
N PHE A 459 -21.23 -10.99 -13.40
CA PHE A 459 -19.89 -11.20 -12.86
C PHE A 459 -18.82 -11.29 -13.95
N ASN A 460 -17.72 -10.59 -13.69
CA ASN A 460 -16.44 -10.67 -14.39
C ASN A 460 -15.34 -10.51 -13.33
N PRO A 461 -14.20 -11.22 -13.42
CA PRO A 461 -13.09 -11.09 -12.48
C PRO A 461 -12.58 -9.65 -12.30
N SER A 462 -12.65 -8.83 -13.35
CA SER A 462 -12.25 -7.41 -13.33
C SER A 462 -13.15 -6.57 -12.41
N PHE A 463 -14.39 -6.98 -12.16
CA PHE A 463 -15.33 -6.24 -11.32
C PHE A 463 -14.89 -6.21 -9.86
N VAL A 464 -14.22 -7.26 -9.37
CA VAL A 464 -13.69 -7.29 -8.01
C VAL A 464 -12.70 -6.16 -7.76
N TYR A 465 -11.94 -5.78 -8.80
CA TYR A 465 -11.04 -4.63 -8.74
C TYR A 465 -11.83 -3.32 -8.83
N MET A 466 -12.75 -3.20 -9.80
CA MET A 466 -13.55 -1.99 -10.02
C MET A 466 -14.42 -1.60 -8.80
N ASP A 467 -15.04 -2.56 -8.12
CA ASP A 467 -15.90 -2.31 -6.96
C ASP A 467 -15.13 -1.79 -5.75
N ARG A 468 -13.89 -2.25 -5.59
CA ARG A 468 -12.99 -1.72 -4.57
C ARG A 468 -12.64 -0.26 -4.86
N TYR A 469 -12.51 0.14 -6.12
CA TYR A 469 -12.22 1.52 -6.48
C TYR A 469 -13.41 2.44 -6.25
N ALA A 470 -14.60 2.06 -6.72
CA ALA A 470 -15.82 2.86 -6.56
C ALA A 470 -16.14 3.15 -5.08
N SER A 471 -15.94 2.16 -4.21
CA SER A 471 -16.10 2.36 -2.76
C SER A 471 -14.95 3.12 -2.08
N SER A 472 -13.79 3.26 -2.75
CA SER A 472 -12.59 3.89 -2.18
C SER A 472 -12.44 5.38 -2.48
N VAL A 473 -13.26 5.99 -3.36
CA VAL A 473 -13.08 7.41 -3.71
C VAL A 473 -13.46 8.33 -2.53
N GLY A 474 -14.55 8.03 -1.81
CA GLY A 474 -15.00 8.84 -0.68
C GLY A 474 -14.36 8.49 0.68
N ALA A 475 -13.89 7.25 0.84
CA ALA A 475 -13.45 6.73 2.14
C ALA A 475 -12.20 7.43 2.71
N PRO A 476 -11.13 7.72 1.91
CA PRO A 476 -9.94 8.39 2.40
C PRO A 476 -10.23 9.81 2.91
N LEU A 477 -11.10 10.56 2.21
CA LEU A 477 -11.50 11.90 2.64
C LEU A 477 -12.27 11.83 3.96
N GLN A 478 -13.27 10.95 4.05
CA GLN A 478 -14.04 10.75 5.29
C GLN A 478 -13.15 10.33 6.46
N ASN A 479 -12.28 9.33 6.26
CA ASN A 479 -11.36 8.85 7.28
C ASN A 479 -10.35 9.92 7.70
N SER A 480 -9.87 10.75 6.77
CA SER A 480 -8.96 11.86 7.07
C SER A 480 -9.67 12.95 7.87
N CYS A 481 -10.90 13.30 7.52
CA CYS A 481 -11.72 14.25 8.29
C CYS A 481 -11.99 13.73 9.71
N ILE A 482 -12.37 12.46 9.85
CA ILE A 482 -12.56 11.82 11.17
C ILE A 482 -11.26 11.86 11.97
N SER A 483 -10.13 11.48 11.37
CA SER A 483 -8.83 11.54 12.05
C SER A 483 -8.48 12.97 12.47
N ALA A 484 -8.75 13.98 11.63
CA ALA A 484 -8.51 15.38 11.97
C ALA A 484 -9.41 15.84 13.12
N SER A 485 -10.68 15.43 13.15
CA SER A 485 -11.61 15.74 14.26
C SER A 485 -11.23 15.08 15.58
N PHE A 486 -10.50 13.96 15.58
CA PHE A 486 -9.94 13.38 16.80
C PHE A 486 -8.67 14.09 17.30
N LEU A 487 -8.03 14.89 16.44
CA LEU A 487 -6.77 15.59 16.74
C LEU A 487 -6.95 17.06 17.12
N LEU A 488 -8.02 17.68 16.60
CA LEU A 488 -8.54 18.97 17.07
C LEU A 488 -9.22 18.80 18.43
#